data_AF-A0AA91GVV4-F1
#
_entry.id   AF-A0AA91GVV4-F1
#
_cell.length_a   1.000
_cell.length_b   1.000
_cell.length_c   1.000
_cell.angle_alpha   90.00
_cell.angle_beta   90.00
_cell.angle_gamma   90.00
#
_symmetry.space_group_name_H-M   'P 1'
#
loop_
_entity.id
_entity.type
_entity.pdbx_description
1 polymer ?
#
loop_
_entity_poly.entity_id
_entity_poly.type
_entity_poly.pdbx_seq_one_letter_code
_entity_poly.pdbx_strand_id
1 'polypeptide(L)' 'MKMMRNLALELEPLGISINNIVPGAIATSINTKFFHEPVKLNLVKQNIPLGRLGTPEDIAPIVAFFAYSTADF' A
#
# COMPACT_ATOMS: atom_id res chain seq x y z
N MET A 1 -12.02 -7.33 -4.70
CA MET A 1 -10.67 -7.50 -5.28
C MET A 1 -10.63 -8.68 -6.25
N LYS A 2 -11.27 -8.58 -7.43
CA LYS A 2 -11.25 -9.67 -8.42
C LYS A 2 -10.20 -9.46 -9.52
N MET A 3 -9.90 -8.21 -9.86
CA MET A 3 -8.97 -7.85 -10.94
C MET A 3 -7.59 -8.50 -10.78
N MET A 4 -6.91 -8.26 -9.65
CA MET A 4 -5.54 -8.77 -9.47
C MET A 4 -5.47 -10.30 -9.47
N ARG A 5 -6.48 -10.97 -8.90
CA ARG A 5 -6.57 -12.43 -8.94
C ARG A 5 -6.74 -12.97 -10.36
N ASN A 6 -7.62 -12.35 -11.14
CA ASN A 6 -7.88 -12.80 -12.52
C ASN A 6 -6.64 -12.55 -13.40
N LEU A 7 -6.05 -11.36 -13.31
CA LEU A 7 -4.84 -11.03 -14.08
C LEU A 7 -3.65 -11.91 -13.72
N ALA A 8 -3.48 -12.27 -12.44
CA ALA A 8 -2.44 -13.21 -12.03
C ALA A 8 -2.61 -14.57 -12.72
N LEU A 9 -3.83 -15.10 -12.83
CA LEU A 9 -4.10 -16.37 -13.51
C LEU A 9 -3.95 -16.25 -15.03
N GLU A 10 -4.37 -15.13 -15.63
CA GLU A 10 -4.32 -14.92 -17.08
C GLU A 10 -2.90 -14.68 -17.60
N LEU A 11 -2.03 -14.07 -16.80
CA LEU A 11 -0.68 -13.68 -17.21
C LEU A 11 0.43 -14.61 -16.71
N GLU A 12 0.10 -15.61 -15.88
CA GLU A 12 1.05 -16.64 -15.44
C GLU A 12 1.74 -17.36 -16.61
N PRO A 13 1.08 -17.69 -17.74
CA PRO A 13 1.77 -18.32 -18.88
C PRO A 13 2.84 -17.45 -19.52
N LEU A 14 2.86 -16.14 -19.22
CA LEU A 14 3.87 -15.19 -19.66
C LEU A 14 4.96 -14.96 -18.61
N GLY A 15 4.89 -15.64 -17.46
CA GLY A 15 5.80 -15.45 -16.32
C GLY A 15 5.60 -14.12 -15.61
N ILE A 16 4.40 -13.52 -15.66
CA ILE A 16 4.12 -12.22 -15.03
C ILE A 16 3.34 -12.42 -13.74
N SER A 17 3.92 -12.00 -12.61
CA SER A 17 3.23 -11.99 -11.32
C SER A 17 2.43 -10.70 -11.11
N ILE A 18 1.22 -10.81 -10.54
CA ILE A 18 0.33 -9.68 -10.27
C ILE A 18 -0.07 -9.67 -8.80
N ASN A 19 0.38 -8.65 -8.08
CA ASN A 19 0.15 -8.48 -6.64
C ASN A 19 -0.52 -7.12 -6.34
N ASN A 20 -1.12 -6.98 -5.15
CA ASN A 20 -1.76 -5.74 -4.73
C ASN A 20 -1.25 -5.30 -3.36
N ILE A 21 -0.90 -4.03 -3.23
CA ILE A 21 -0.58 -3.42 -1.94
C ILE A 21 -1.67 -2.38 -1.66
N VAL A 22 -2.26 -2.46 -0.47
CA VAL A 22 -3.32 -1.53 -0.03
C VAL A 22 -2.86 -0.80 1.21
N PRO A 23 -2.11 0.30 1.06
CA PRO A 23 -1.70 1.11 2.21
C PRO A 23 -2.89 1.71 2.94
N GLY A 24 -2.73 1.94 4.24
CA GLY A 24 -3.66 2.75 5.03
C GLY A 24 -3.44 4.26 4.82
N ALA A 25 -3.61 5.06 5.87
CA ALA A 25 -3.34 6.49 5.80
C ALA A 25 -1.82 6.77 5.78
N ILE A 26 -1.30 7.09 4.59
CA ILE A 26 0.13 7.41 4.38
C ILE A 26 0.31 8.92 4.16
N ALA A 27 1.30 9.50 4.84
CA ALA A 27 1.71 10.89 4.71
C ALA A 27 2.41 11.12 3.36
N THR A 28 1.62 11.39 2.31
CA THR A 28 2.08 11.75 0.97
C THR A 28 1.47 13.08 0.53
N SER A 29 1.99 13.67 -0.54
CA SER A 29 1.55 14.97 -1.08
C SER A 29 0.05 15.03 -1.42
N ILE A 30 -0.56 13.90 -1.79
CA ILE A 30 -1.99 13.83 -2.13
C ILE A 30 -2.89 14.16 -0.92
N ASN A 31 -2.42 13.90 0.29
CA ASN A 31 -3.19 14.05 1.53
C ASN A 31 -2.75 15.25 2.39
N THR A 32 -1.75 16.04 1.95
CA THR A 32 -1.16 17.13 2.74
C THR A 32 -2.20 18.10 3.28
N LYS A 33 -3.14 18.55 2.45
CA LYS A 33 -4.20 19.48 2.88
C LYS A 33 -5.11 18.88 3.95
N PHE A 34 -5.41 17.59 3.84
CA PHE A 34 -6.27 16.89 4.79
C PHE A 34 -5.58 16.72 6.15
N PHE A 35 -4.30 16.35 6.15
CA PHE A 35 -3.54 16.11 7.39
C PHE A 35 -3.02 17.39 8.07
N HIS A 36 -3.03 18.54 7.38
CA HIS A 36 -2.73 19.84 8.01
C HIS A 36 -3.88 20.38 8.87
N GLU A 37 -5.08 19.79 8.79
CA GLU A 37 -6.19 20.13 9.67
C GLU A 37 -6.12 19.29 10.96
N PRO A 38 -5.83 19.89 12.14
CA PRO A 38 -5.54 19.12 13.35
C PRO A 38 -6.67 18.20 13.79
N VAL A 39 -7.92 18.63 13.63
CA VAL A 39 -9.10 17.84 13.98
C VAL A 39 -9.19 16.58 13.13
N LYS A 40 -9.03 16.71 11.81
CA LYS A 40 -9.05 15.57 10.88
C LYS A 40 -7.87 14.63 11.08
N LEU A 41 -6.68 15.18 11.32
CA LEU A 41 -5.49 14.39 11.62
C LEU A 41 -5.69 13.54 12.88
N ASN A 42 -6.24 14.13 13.95
CA ASN A 42 -6.50 13.42 15.19
C ASN A 42 -7.56 12.32 15.02
N LEU A 43 -8.64 12.59 14.28
CA LEU A 43 -9.65 11.59 13.96
C LEU A 43 -9.04 10.39 13.20
N VAL A 44 -8.18 10.64 12.22
CA VAL A 44 -7.50 9.56 11.49
C VAL A 44 -6.58 8.77 12.42
N LYS A 45 -5.74 9.44 13.21
CA LYS A 45 -4.82 8.78 14.14
C LYS A 45 -5.55 7.90 15.17
N GLN A 46 -6.71 8.33 15.67
CA GLN A 46 -7.53 7.54 16.58
C GLN A 46 -8.09 6.26 15.97
N ASN A 47 -8.25 6.22 14.63
CA ASN A 47 -8.71 5.04 13.91
C ASN A 47 -7.56 4.15 13.42
N ILE A 48 -6.31 4.54 13.64
CA ILE A 48 -5.13 3.72 13.32
C ILE A 48 -4.63 3.07 14.62
N PRO A 49 -4.57 1.73 14.72
CA PRO A 49 -4.13 1.06 15.95
C PRO A 49 -2.75 1.51 16.45
N LEU A 50 -1.84 1.88 15.55
CA LEU A 50 -0.51 2.40 15.88
C LEU A 50 -0.49 3.90 16.22
N GLY A 51 -1.63 4.60 16.16
CA GLY A 51 -1.76 6.01 16.52
C GLY A 51 -1.02 7.01 15.62
N ARG A 52 -0.44 6.55 14.49
CA ARG A 52 0.36 7.37 13.57
C ARG A 52 -0.04 7.15 12.11
N LEU A 53 0.23 8.16 11.28
CA LEU A 53 0.25 7.97 9.84
C LEU A 53 1.42 7.05 9.45
N GLY A 54 1.24 6.28 8.39
CA GLY A 54 2.35 5.62 7.72
C GLY A 54 3.18 6.62 6.91
N THR A 55 4.40 6.23 6.57
CA THR A 55 5.28 6.96 5.64
C THR A 55 5.54 6.11 4.40
N PRO A 56 6.04 6.68 3.29
CA PRO A 56 6.48 5.89 2.14
C PRO A 56 7.45 4.76 2.50
N GLU A 57 8.31 4.98 3.48
CA GLU A 57 9.30 4.02 3.97
C GLU A 57 8.66 2.82 4.68
N ASP A 58 7.46 2.95 5.24
CA ASP A 58 6.71 1.80 5.78
C ASP A 58 6.23 0.86 4.65
N ILE A 59 6.10 1.37 3.41
CA ILE A 59 5.55 0.62 2.25
C ILE A 59 6.67 0.12 1.32
N ALA A 60 7.77 0.86 1.20
CA ALA A 60 8.86 0.51 0.29
C ALA A 60 9.39 -0.94 0.45
N PRO A 61 9.55 -1.51 1.67
CA PRO A 61 10.06 -2.87 1.83
C PRO A 61 9.15 -3.94 1.21
N ILE A 62 7.82 -3.79 1.31
CA ILE A 62 6.89 -4.77 0.74
C ILE A 62 6.81 -4.66 -0.79
N VAL A 63 6.96 -3.45 -1.34
CA VAL A 63 7.11 -3.25 -2.79
C VAL A 63 8.39 -3.94 -3.29
N ALA A 64 9.51 -3.72 -2.60
CA ALA A 64 10.78 -4.33 -2.94
C ALA A 64 10.71 -5.86 -2.88
N PHE A 65 10.04 -6.42 -1.88
CA PHE A 65 9.80 -7.87 -1.78
C PHE A 65 9.09 -8.40 -3.04
N PHE A 66 7.96 -7.82 -3.44
CA PHE A 66 7.22 -8.29 -4.62
C PHE A 66 7.92 -8.04 -5.96
N ALA A 67 8.85 -7.10 -6.01
CA ALA A 67 9.62 -6.78 -7.22
C ALA A 67 10.87 -7.65 -7.38
N TYR A 68 11.28 -8.39 -6.35
CA TYR A 68 12.49 -9.20 -6.39
C TYR A 68 12.19 -10.60 -6.92
N SER A 69 13.11 -11.21 -7.67
CA SER A 69 12.94 -12.55 -8.25
C SER A 69 12.76 -13.65 -7.21
N THR A 70 13.11 -13.40 -5.94
CA THR A 70 12.83 -14.34 -4.84
C THR A 70 11.36 -14.42 -4.47
N ALA A 71 10.51 -13.52 -4.98
CA ALA A 71 9.06 -13.61 -4.84
C ALA A 71 8.39 -14.45 -5.93
N ASP A 72 9.16 -15.03 -6.86
CA ASP A 72 8.62 -15.80 -7.98
C ASP A 72 8.09 -17.19 -7.61
N PHE A 73 8.44 -17.77 -6.44
CA PHE A 73 7.98 -19.11 -6.04
C PHE A 73 8.06 -19.36 -4.52
#